data_AF-A0A3C1F4K7-F1
#
_entry.id   AF-A0A3C1F4K7-F1
#
_cell.length_a   1.000
_cell.length_b   1.000
_cell.length_c   1.000
_cell.angle_alpha   90.00
_cell.angle_beta   90.00
_cell.angle_gamma   90.00
#
_symmetry.space_group_name_H-M   'P 1'
#
loop_
_entity.id
_entity.type
_entity.pdbx_description
1 polymer ?
#
loop_
_entity_poly.entity_id
_entity_poly.type
_entity_poly.pdbx_seq_one_letter_code
_entity_poly.pdbx_strand_id
1 'polypeptide(L)'
;MTTLMGDQRYFSLHMYPAIWYWRLQRQVVERLSRSADVELMIRLDPRDEVPNPLEAWVRRQRLRSCRILRETPFAEALAMADLFIIDSPSTTLLQALTTDKPILAFADHRFMRFHPKAIALLNKRATLSTTPQDFLRDIETALRAPSWDPLTSPDDEFLHGYGTPGADGGSADRVVKALWEIARQPRGVRFHHAPHAPVAVADA
;
A
#
# COMPACT_ATOMS: atom_id res chain seq x y z
N MET A 1 -5.91 18.10 -10.87
CA MET A 1 -4.72 17.89 -10.03
C MET A 1 -3.99 16.71 -10.61
N THR A 2 -2.89 16.95 -11.32
CA THR A 2 -2.06 15.90 -11.94
C THR A 2 -1.59 14.97 -10.82
N THR A 3 -1.88 13.68 -10.95
CA THR A 3 -1.21 12.65 -10.16
C THR A 3 0.28 12.79 -10.44
N LEU A 4 1.01 13.44 -9.53
CA LEU A 4 2.45 13.24 -9.41
C LEU A 4 2.60 11.76 -9.04
N MET A 5 2.75 10.89 -10.04
CA MET A 5 3.31 9.57 -9.77
C MET A 5 4.64 9.87 -9.08
N GLY A 6 4.75 9.54 -7.80
CA GLY A 6 6.03 9.63 -7.09
C GLY A 6 7.09 8.86 -7.89
N ASP A 7 8.36 9.03 -7.55
CA ASP A 7 9.47 8.47 -8.33
C ASP A 7 9.53 6.93 -8.38
N GLN A 8 8.54 6.23 -7.81
CA GLN A 8 8.39 4.78 -7.82
C GLN A 8 9.70 4.08 -7.43
N ARG A 9 10.51 4.68 -6.54
CA ARG A 9 11.88 4.22 -6.21
C ARG A 9 12.01 2.75 -5.79
N TYR A 10 10.91 2.12 -5.40
CA TYR A 10 10.87 0.71 -5.01
C TYR A 10 10.21 -0.21 -6.07
N PHE A 11 9.80 0.29 -7.23
CA PHE A 11 9.28 -0.49 -8.35
C PHE A 11 10.19 -0.38 -9.59
N SER A 12 10.38 -1.50 -10.30
CA SER A 12 11.03 -1.51 -11.63
C SER A 12 10.12 -1.95 -12.79
N LEU A 13 8.91 -2.43 -12.51
CA LEU A 13 7.81 -2.79 -13.43
C LEU A 13 6.49 -2.78 -12.63
N HIS A 14 5.33 -2.39 -13.20
CA HIS A 14 4.19 -1.97 -12.35
C HIS A 14 2.74 -2.18 -12.85
N MET A 15 2.42 -3.18 -13.68
CA MET A 15 1.00 -3.46 -14.02
C MET A 15 0.66 -4.95 -14.10
N TYR A 16 -0.45 -5.35 -13.46
CA TYR A 16 -1.00 -6.70 -13.54
C TYR A 16 -1.98 -6.84 -14.72
N PRO A 17 -2.00 -7.99 -15.43
CA PRO A 17 -3.03 -8.28 -16.43
C PRO A 17 -4.43 -8.39 -15.78
N ALA A 18 -5.42 -7.67 -16.32
CA ALA A 18 -6.75 -7.54 -15.69
C ALA A 18 -7.45 -8.87 -15.40
N ILE A 19 -7.49 -9.81 -16.36
CA ILE A 19 -8.13 -11.13 -16.19
C ILE A 19 -7.45 -11.95 -15.09
N TRP A 20 -6.12 -11.87 -15.04
CA TRP A 20 -5.34 -12.61 -14.06
C TRP A 20 -5.55 -12.04 -12.66
N TYR A 21 -5.47 -10.71 -12.52
CA TYR A 21 -5.65 -10.02 -11.25
C TYR A 21 -7.07 -10.23 -10.70
N TRP A 22 -8.07 -10.15 -11.57
CA TRP A 22 -9.45 -10.50 -11.24
C TRP A 22 -9.60 -11.89 -10.62
N ARG A 23 -8.95 -12.91 -11.22
CA ARG A 23 -8.98 -14.28 -10.69
C ARG A 23 -8.31 -14.40 -9.33
N LEU A 24 -7.24 -13.64 -9.07
CA LEU A 24 -6.58 -13.61 -7.77
C LEU A 24 -7.49 -12.98 -6.71
N GLN A 25 -8.04 -11.80 -6.99
CA GLN A 25 -8.93 -11.09 -6.06
C GLN A 25 -10.13 -11.95 -5.66
N ARG A 26 -10.75 -12.63 -6.63
CA ARG A 26 -11.82 -13.60 -6.34
C ARG A 26 -11.37 -14.70 -5.38
N GLN A 27 -10.22 -15.32 -5.65
CA GLN A 27 -9.70 -16.40 -4.81
C GLN A 27 -9.40 -15.96 -3.37
N VAL A 28 -8.95 -14.71 -3.20
CA VAL A 28 -8.74 -14.09 -1.89
C VAL A 28 -10.09 -13.90 -1.18
N VAL A 29 -11.05 -13.24 -1.83
CA VAL A 29 -12.36 -12.95 -1.23
C VAL A 29 -13.13 -14.25 -0.93
N GLU A 30 -13.10 -15.25 -1.81
CA GLU A 30 -13.73 -16.56 -1.59
C GLU A 30 -13.17 -17.29 -0.38
N ARG A 31 -11.88 -17.12 -0.04
CA ARG A 31 -11.27 -17.74 1.15
C ARG A 31 -11.64 -16.99 2.42
N LEU A 32 -11.45 -15.68 2.42
CA LEU A 32 -11.75 -14.82 3.57
C LEU A 32 -13.23 -14.90 3.98
N SER A 33 -14.14 -14.92 2.99
CA SER A 33 -15.58 -15.00 3.24
C SER A 33 -16.09 -16.35 3.76
N ARG A 34 -15.26 -17.40 3.79
CA ARG A 34 -15.62 -18.70 4.40
C ARG A 34 -15.44 -18.71 5.90
N SER A 35 -14.64 -17.80 6.44
CA SER A 35 -14.47 -17.70 7.89
C SER A 35 -15.67 -16.99 8.50
N ALA A 36 -16.28 -17.60 9.51
CA ALA A 36 -17.39 -16.99 10.25
C ALA A 36 -16.92 -15.87 11.18
N ASP A 37 -15.64 -15.88 11.54
CA ASP A 37 -15.03 -14.98 12.52
C ASP A 37 -14.42 -13.73 11.86
N VAL A 38 -14.60 -13.56 10.55
CA VAL A 38 -13.99 -12.48 9.77
C VAL A 38 -15.05 -11.56 9.18
N GLU A 39 -14.95 -10.27 9.48
CA GLU A 39 -15.60 -9.22 8.71
C GLU A 39 -14.63 -8.70 7.63
N LEU A 40 -14.93 -9.00 6.38
CA LEU A 40 -14.12 -8.59 5.24
C LEU A 40 -14.54 -7.19 4.77
N MET A 41 -13.60 -6.25 4.83
CA MET A 41 -13.74 -4.92 4.21
C MET A 41 -12.87 -4.84 2.96
N ILE A 42 -13.50 -4.67 1.80
CA ILE A 42 -12.82 -4.51 0.52
C ILE A 42 -12.82 -3.05 0.17
N ARG A 43 -11.65 -2.43 0.19
CA ARG A 43 -11.46 -1.08 -0.32
C ARG A 43 -11.21 -1.13 -1.83
N LEU A 44 -11.97 -0.35 -2.58
CA LEU A 44 -11.74 -0.15 -4.01
C LEU A 44 -11.15 1.25 -4.24
N ASP A 45 -10.47 1.47 -5.37
CA ASP A 45 -10.00 2.81 -5.71
C ASP A 45 -11.22 3.69 -6.02
N PRO A 46 -11.45 4.80 -5.29
CA PRO A 46 -12.58 5.68 -5.55
C PRO A 46 -12.52 6.33 -6.94
N ARG A 47 -11.35 6.31 -7.59
CA ARG A 47 -11.11 6.90 -8.91
C ARG A 47 -11.33 5.93 -10.07
N ASP A 48 -11.82 4.71 -9.79
CA ASP A 48 -12.17 3.75 -10.84
C ASP A 48 -13.25 4.35 -11.77
N GLU A 49 -12.85 4.82 -12.96
CA GLU A 49 -13.77 5.35 -13.99
C GLU A 49 -14.67 4.25 -14.57
N VAL A 50 -14.19 3.00 -14.53
CA VAL A 50 -14.93 1.80 -14.94
C VAL A 50 -15.31 1.02 -13.69
N PRO A 51 -16.58 0.58 -13.53
CA PRO A 51 -16.99 -0.21 -12.38
C PRO A 51 -16.12 -1.45 -12.17
N ASN A 52 -15.54 -1.57 -10.98
CA ASN A 52 -14.72 -2.71 -10.60
C ASN A 52 -15.57 -4.00 -10.58
N PRO A 53 -15.21 -5.06 -11.32
CA PRO A 53 -16.00 -6.29 -11.40
C PRO A 53 -16.13 -7.02 -10.05
N LEU A 54 -15.21 -6.77 -9.11
CA LEU A 54 -15.25 -7.35 -7.77
C LEU A 54 -16.46 -6.90 -6.97
N GLU A 55 -16.82 -5.63 -7.05
CA GLU A 55 -18.00 -5.09 -6.37
C GLU A 55 -19.27 -5.78 -6.82
N ALA A 56 -19.50 -5.85 -8.13
CA ALA A 56 -20.69 -6.48 -8.70
C ALA A 56 -20.75 -7.99 -8.40
N TRP A 57 -19.60 -8.64 -8.35
CA TRP A 57 -19.51 -10.06 -8.01
C TRP A 57 -19.79 -10.31 -6.52
N VAL A 58 -19.18 -9.56 -5.60
CA VAL A 58 -19.42 -9.68 -4.14
C VAL A 58 -20.90 -9.50 -3.83
N ARG A 59 -21.54 -8.46 -4.39
CA ARG A 59 -22.98 -8.19 -4.20
C ARG A 59 -23.84 -9.36 -4.69
N ARG A 60 -23.48 -10.01 -5.80
CA ARG A 60 -24.21 -11.18 -6.33
C ARG A 60 -24.04 -12.42 -5.48
N GLN A 61 -22.87 -12.65 -4.90
CA GLN A 61 -22.60 -13.82 -4.07
C GLN A 61 -23.30 -13.77 -2.70
N ARG A 62 -23.80 -12.61 -2.28
CA ARG A 62 -24.45 -12.41 -0.97
C ARG A 62 -23.59 -12.90 0.21
N LEU A 63 -22.29 -12.60 0.15
CA LEU A 63 -21.34 -12.95 1.21
C LEU A 63 -21.74 -12.21 2.50
N ARG A 64 -22.05 -12.96 3.57
CA ARG A 64 -22.67 -12.44 4.80
C ARG A 64 -21.86 -11.37 5.52
N SER A 65 -20.53 -11.46 5.45
CA SER A 65 -19.61 -10.61 6.21
C SER A 65 -18.64 -9.87 5.28
N CYS A 66 -19.13 -9.34 4.16
CA CYS A 66 -18.31 -8.59 3.21
C CYS A 66 -18.90 -7.20 2.95
N ARG A 67 -18.10 -6.15 3.13
CA ARG A 67 -18.48 -4.76 2.86
C ARG A 67 -17.52 -4.14 1.85
N ILE A 68 -18.04 -3.30 0.97
CA ILE A 68 -17.24 -2.52 0.01
C ILE A 68 -17.07 -1.10 0.56
N LEU A 69 -15.83 -0.64 0.67
CA LEU A 69 -15.47 0.72 1.08
C LEU A 69 -14.99 1.50 -0.15
N ARG A 70 -15.86 2.35 -0.72
CA ARG A 70 -15.51 3.25 -1.83
C ARG A 70 -15.05 4.62 -1.34
N GLU A 71 -15.93 5.29 -0.62
CA GLU A 71 -15.76 6.70 -0.25
C GLU A 71 -15.02 6.89 1.08
N THR A 72 -14.75 5.81 1.83
CA THR A 72 -14.02 5.90 3.10
C THR A 72 -12.56 6.29 2.82
N PRO A 73 -12.02 7.37 3.39
CA PRO A 73 -10.60 7.68 3.32
C PRO A 73 -9.75 6.53 3.89
N PHE A 74 -8.56 6.26 3.33
CA PHE A 74 -7.76 5.12 3.79
C PHE A 74 -7.33 5.28 5.25
N ALA A 75 -7.03 6.51 5.67
CA ALA A 75 -6.71 6.81 7.06
C ALA A 75 -7.80 6.38 8.05
N GLU A 76 -9.08 6.50 7.70
CA GLU A 76 -10.19 6.03 8.53
C GLU A 76 -10.27 4.50 8.51
N ALA A 77 -10.08 3.88 7.34
CA ALA A 77 -10.05 2.43 7.22
C ALA A 77 -8.92 1.77 8.01
N LEU A 78 -7.80 2.47 8.24
CA LEU A 78 -6.69 1.98 9.06
C LEU A 78 -7.13 1.65 10.49
N ALA A 79 -8.05 2.42 11.06
CA ALA A 79 -8.54 2.19 12.42
C ALA A 79 -9.46 0.96 12.51
N MET A 80 -10.15 0.61 11.42
CA MET A 80 -11.23 -0.38 11.41
C MET A 80 -10.76 -1.83 11.28
N ALA A 81 -9.60 -2.08 10.67
CA ALA A 81 -9.13 -3.42 10.36
C ALA A 81 -8.17 -3.95 11.43
N ASP A 82 -8.19 -5.24 11.74
CA ASP A 82 -7.18 -5.86 12.63
C ASP A 82 -5.99 -6.43 11.84
N LEU A 83 -6.19 -6.72 10.56
CA LEU A 83 -5.20 -7.25 9.62
C LEU A 83 -5.36 -6.57 8.26
N PHE A 84 -4.24 -6.19 7.64
CA PHE A 84 -4.25 -5.69 6.26
C PHE A 84 -3.81 -6.76 5.27
N ILE A 85 -4.56 -6.90 4.18
CA ILE A 85 -4.20 -7.71 3.01
C ILE A 85 -4.09 -6.77 1.81
N ILE A 86 -2.88 -6.65 1.27
CA ILE A 86 -2.55 -5.69 0.21
C ILE A 86 -2.09 -6.46 -1.02
N ASP A 87 -2.96 -6.54 -2.02
CA ASP A 87 -2.72 -7.28 -3.26
C ASP A 87 -1.96 -6.48 -4.33
N SER A 88 -1.77 -5.19 -4.10
CA SER A 88 -0.97 -4.27 -4.91
C SER A 88 -0.29 -3.24 -4.00
N PRO A 89 0.99 -3.45 -3.62
CA PRO A 89 1.68 -2.73 -2.56
C PRO A 89 2.13 -1.34 -2.99
N SER A 90 1.16 -0.44 -3.14
CA SER A 90 1.34 0.97 -3.53
C SER A 90 1.44 1.90 -2.31
N THR A 91 0.96 3.13 -2.41
CA THR A 91 0.87 4.06 -1.27
C THR A 91 0.07 3.50 -0.10
N THR A 92 -0.90 2.61 -0.37
CA THR A 92 -1.65 1.92 0.68
C THR A 92 -0.77 1.03 1.56
N LEU A 93 0.31 0.46 1.03
CA LEU A 93 1.30 -0.26 1.84
C LEU A 93 1.99 0.70 2.80
N LEU A 94 2.52 1.82 2.30
CA LEU A 94 3.19 2.82 3.14
C LEU A 94 2.28 3.37 4.24
N GLN A 95 1.00 3.58 3.93
CA GLN A 95 0.00 4.02 4.91
C GLN A 95 -0.34 2.92 5.93
N ALA A 96 -0.46 1.66 5.51
CA ALA A 96 -0.70 0.55 6.46
C ALA A 96 0.49 0.36 7.41
N LEU A 97 1.71 0.57 6.92
CA LEU A 97 2.94 0.50 7.71
C LEU A 97 3.03 1.55 8.82
N THR A 98 2.22 2.62 8.81
CA THR A 98 2.18 3.60 9.92
C THR A 98 1.41 3.07 11.14
N THR A 99 0.82 1.89 11.05
CA THR A 99 0.14 1.21 12.16
C THR A 99 1.07 0.19 12.80
N ASP A 100 0.65 -0.39 13.92
CA ASP A 100 1.25 -1.55 14.55
C ASP A 100 0.60 -2.87 14.09
N LYS A 101 -0.36 -2.84 13.16
CA LYS A 101 -1.16 -4.00 12.78
C LYS A 101 -0.40 -4.96 11.85
N PRO A 102 -0.71 -6.26 11.88
CA PRO A 102 -0.18 -7.22 10.92
C PRO A 102 -0.53 -6.86 9.46
N ILE A 103 0.39 -7.15 8.54
CA ILE A 103 0.25 -6.85 7.10
C ILE A 103 0.70 -8.05 6.29
N LEU A 104 -0.17 -8.53 5.41
CA LEU A 104 0.17 -9.43 4.30
C LEU A 104 0.19 -8.61 3.01
N ALA A 105 1.32 -8.58 2.33
CA ALA A 105 1.49 -7.88 1.06
C ALA A 105 1.83 -8.87 -0.06
N PHE A 106 1.36 -8.58 -1.27
CA PHE A 106 1.63 -9.39 -2.44
C PHE A 106 2.29 -8.58 -3.55
N ALA A 107 3.46 -9.01 -4.00
CA ALA A 107 4.14 -8.40 -5.14
C ALA A 107 4.54 -9.49 -6.13
N ASP A 108 3.67 -9.80 -7.10
CA ASP A 108 3.98 -10.80 -8.12
C ASP A 108 5.26 -10.45 -8.89
N HIS A 109 6.31 -11.24 -8.71
CA HIS A 109 7.63 -11.00 -9.30
C HIS A 109 7.63 -10.93 -10.84
N ARG A 110 6.58 -11.46 -11.50
CA ARG A 110 6.42 -11.42 -12.96
C ARG A 110 6.02 -10.05 -13.47
N PHE A 111 5.35 -9.26 -12.63
CA PHE A 111 4.75 -7.99 -13.01
C PHE A 111 5.26 -6.80 -12.17
N MET A 112 5.82 -7.10 -11.00
CA MET A 112 6.27 -6.12 -10.02
C MET A 112 7.55 -6.60 -9.35
N ARG A 113 8.62 -5.81 -9.47
CA ARG A 113 9.93 -6.14 -8.90
C ARG A 113 10.36 -5.07 -7.92
N PHE A 114 10.55 -5.50 -6.67
CA PHE A 114 11.11 -4.68 -5.61
C PHE A 114 12.64 -4.73 -5.66
N HIS A 115 13.27 -3.63 -5.26
CA HIS A 115 14.71 -3.62 -5.00
C HIS A 115 15.03 -4.61 -3.86
N PRO A 116 16.11 -5.42 -3.93
CA PRO A 116 16.43 -6.41 -2.89
C PRO A 116 16.51 -5.83 -1.47
N LYS A 117 17.11 -4.64 -1.34
CA LYS A 117 17.12 -3.88 -0.07
C LYS A 117 15.72 -3.56 0.44
N ALA A 118 14.79 -3.19 -0.45
CA ALA A 118 13.41 -2.89 -0.07
C ALA A 118 12.70 -4.17 0.42
N ILE A 119 12.91 -5.31 -0.23
CA ILE A 119 12.39 -6.62 0.23
C ILE A 119 12.93 -6.96 1.62
N ALA A 120 14.25 -6.83 1.81
CA ALA A 120 14.89 -7.15 3.09
C ALA A 120 14.33 -6.32 4.25
N LEU A 121 14.11 -5.02 4.02
CA LEU A 121 13.51 -4.13 5.02
C LEU A 121 12.01 -4.42 5.21
N LEU A 122 11.25 -4.65 4.14
CA LEU A 122 9.81 -4.89 4.24
C LEU A 122 9.51 -6.18 5.00
N ASN A 123 10.31 -7.23 4.79
CA ASN A 123 10.15 -8.52 5.47
C ASN A 123 10.39 -8.46 6.99
N LYS A 124 10.97 -7.38 7.51
CA LYS A 124 11.05 -7.16 8.96
C LYS A 124 9.70 -6.74 9.56
N ARG A 125 8.80 -6.19 8.75
CA ARG A 125 7.56 -5.55 9.20
C ARG A 125 6.28 -6.20 8.67
N ALA A 126 6.32 -6.76 7.47
CA ALA A 126 5.17 -7.35 6.79
C ALA A 126 5.56 -8.69 6.15
N THR A 127 4.58 -9.58 5.99
CA THR A 127 4.77 -10.80 5.19
C THR A 127 4.61 -10.43 3.73
N LEU A 128 5.70 -10.53 2.94
CA LEU A 128 5.66 -10.31 1.49
C LEU A 128 5.66 -11.64 0.73
N SER A 129 4.57 -11.93 0.04
CA SER A 129 4.48 -13.06 -0.88
C SER A 129 4.74 -12.58 -2.32
N THR A 130 5.49 -13.35 -3.11
CA THR A 130 5.84 -12.98 -4.50
C THR A 130 5.26 -13.90 -5.55
N THR A 131 4.52 -14.93 -5.13
CA THR A 131 3.72 -15.81 -5.98
C THR A 131 2.29 -15.90 -5.46
N PRO A 132 1.29 -16.11 -6.34
CA PRO A 132 -0.10 -16.28 -5.90
C PRO A 132 -0.31 -17.42 -4.92
N GLN A 133 0.43 -18.51 -5.11
CA GLN A 133 0.33 -19.70 -4.27
C GLN A 133 0.82 -19.38 -2.85
N ASP A 134 1.96 -18.68 -2.74
CA ASP A 134 2.47 -18.23 -1.45
C ASP A 134 1.49 -17.26 -0.79
N PHE A 135 0.96 -16.30 -1.55
CA PHE A 135 0.02 -15.31 -1.01
C PHE A 135 -1.26 -15.95 -0.47
N LEU A 136 -1.86 -16.87 -1.22
CA LEU A 136 -3.04 -17.59 -0.78
C LEU A 136 -2.74 -18.49 0.43
N ARG A 137 -1.55 -19.10 0.50
CA ARG A 137 -1.12 -19.88 1.67
C ARG A 137 -0.97 -18.97 2.90
N ASP A 138 -0.33 -17.82 2.74
CA ASP A 138 -0.05 -16.91 3.86
C ASP A 138 -1.36 -16.31 4.42
N ILE A 139 -2.37 -16.08 3.56
CA ILE A 139 -3.74 -15.75 3.98
C ILE A 139 -4.36 -16.89 4.81
N GLU A 140 -4.26 -18.13 4.35
CA GLU A 140 -4.79 -19.29 5.08
C GLU A 140 -4.09 -19.49 6.44
N THR A 141 -2.78 -19.23 6.50
CA THR A 141 -2.02 -19.23 7.75
C THR A 141 -2.55 -18.14 8.70
N ALA A 142 -2.76 -16.92 8.20
CA ALA A 142 -3.29 -15.83 9.01
C ALA A 142 -4.71 -16.10 9.51
N LEU A 143 -5.57 -16.73 8.71
CA LEU A 143 -6.92 -17.13 9.12
C LEU A 143 -6.94 -18.20 10.24
N ARG A 144 -5.86 -18.95 10.41
CA ARG A 144 -5.70 -19.95 11.48
C ARG A 144 -4.95 -19.41 12.69
N ALA A 145 -4.44 -18.18 12.63
CA ALA A 145 -3.78 -17.56 13.75
C ALA A 145 -4.78 -17.34 14.89
N PRO A 146 -4.37 -17.49 16.16
CA PRO A 146 -5.26 -17.31 17.30
C PRO A 146 -5.76 -15.87 17.45
N SER A 147 -4.98 -14.89 16.99
CA SER A 147 -5.35 -13.47 16.99
C SER A 147 -4.58 -12.72 15.90
N TRP A 148 -5.03 -11.49 15.63
CA TRP A 148 -4.34 -10.48 14.80
C TRP A 148 -3.98 -9.27 15.65
N ASP A 149 -3.52 -9.54 16.86
CA ASP A 149 -3.19 -8.47 17.80
C ASP A 149 -2.10 -7.55 17.23
N PRO A 150 -2.13 -6.26 17.56
CA PRO A 150 -1.09 -5.33 17.18
C PRO A 150 0.31 -5.79 17.62
N LEU A 151 1.30 -5.54 16.77
CA LEU A 151 2.71 -5.83 17.03
C LEU A 151 3.22 -4.95 18.16
N THR A 152 3.88 -5.55 19.16
CA THR A 152 4.44 -4.81 20.30
C THR A 152 5.57 -3.85 19.89
N SER A 153 6.33 -4.18 18.83
CA SER A 153 7.46 -3.40 18.35
C SER A 153 7.58 -3.53 16.82
N PRO A 154 6.77 -2.80 16.04
CA PRO A 154 6.88 -2.82 14.58
C PRO A 154 8.24 -2.28 14.12
N ASP A 155 8.82 -2.90 13.09
CA ASP A 155 10.05 -2.41 12.45
C ASP A 155 9.70 -1.36 11.39
N ASP A 156 10.03 -0.10 11.65
CA ASP A 156 9.71 1.01 10.76
C ASP A 156 10.83 1.35 9.77
N GLU A 157 11.91 0.57 9.68
CA GLU A 157 13.06 0.89 8.81
C GLU A 157 12.64 1.02 7.34
N PHE A 158 11.72 0.16 6.87
CA PHE A 158 11.18 0.29 5.51
C PHE A 158 10.40 1.60 5.34
N LEU A 159 9.53 1.92 6.30
CA LEU A 159 8.70 3.13 6.24
C LEU A 159 9.58 4.38 6.27
N HIS A 160 10.58 4.43 7.13
CA HIS A 160 11.54 5.54 7.19
C HIS A 160 12.35 5.69 5.90
N GLY A 161 12.75 4.56 5.31
CA GLY A 161 13.54 4.56 4.08
C GLY A 161 12.76 5.00 2.84
N TYR A 162 11.46 4.72 2.78
CA TYR A 162 10.68 4.85 1.53
C TYR A 162 9.39 5.69 1.64
N GLY A 163 8.94 6.04 2.84
CA GLY A 163 7.67 6.77 3.07
C GLY A 163 7.80 8.01 3.95
N THR A 164 8.57 7.95 5.04
CA THR A 164 8.71 9.04 6.01
C THR A 164 10.18 9.31 6.38
N PRO A 165 11.04 9.75 5.43
CA PRO A 165 12.41 10.11 5.75
C PRO A 165 12.48 11.13 6.90
N GLY A 166 13.17 10.77 7.99
CA GLY A 166 13.30 11.60 9.20
C GLY A 166 12.22 11.39 10.28
N ALA A 167 11.07 10.81 9.92
CA ALA A 167 10.02 10.30 10.83
C ALA A 167 9.59 11.23 12.00
N ASP A 168 9.72 12.55 11.83
CA ASP A 168 9.57 13.51 12.94
C ASP A 168 8.16 14.13 13.03
N GLY A 169 7.22 13.68 12.20
CA GLY A 169 5.86 14.25 12.12
C GLY A 169 5.78 15.69 11.59
N GLY A 170 6.92 16.35 11.33
CA GLY A 170 7.01 17.78 10.99
C GLY A 170 6.91 18.10 9.50
N SER A 171 6.51 17.14 8.67
CA SER A 171 6.47 17.32 7.20
C SER A 171 5.52 18.46 6.79
N ALA A 172 4.37 18.59 7.43
CA ALA A 172 3.43 19.68 7.16
C ALA A 172 4.04 21.05 7.51
N ASP A 173 4.69 21.16 8.68
CA ASP A 173 5.31 22.40 9.13
C ASP A 173 6.45 22.85 8.20
N ARG A 174 7.26 21.91 7.72
CA ARG A 174 8.30 22.17 6.72
C ARG A 174 7.71 22.72 5.42
N VAL A 175 6.62 22.13 4.94
CA VAL A 175 5.93 22.60 3.73
C VAL A 175 5.34 23.99 3.96
N VAL A 176 4.66 24.24 5.08
CA VAL A 176 4.09 25.55 5.42
C VAL A 176 5.18 26.61 5.48
N LYS A 177 6.31 26.31 6.15
CA LYS A 177 7.46 27.22 6.22
C LYS A 177 8.00 27.55 4.82
N ALA A 178 8.20 26.55 3.98
CA ALA A 178 8.70 26.75 2.61
C ALA A 178 7.73 27.59 1.75
N LEU A 179 6.43 27.33 1.85
CA LEU A 179 5.41 28.12 1.15
C LEU A 179 5.38 29.57 1.64
N TRP A 180 5.52 29.78 2.95
CA TRP A 180 5.60 31.12 3.54
C TRP A 180 6.82 31.89 3.06
N GLU A 181 7.98 31.24 2.97
CA GLU A 181 9.21 31.83 2.42
C GLU A 181 9.03 32.24 0.96
N ILE A 182 8.42 31.40 0.12
CA ILE A 182 8.13 31.69 -1.29
C ILE A 182 7.17 32.88 -1.40
N ALA A 183 6.09 32.90 -0.61
CA ALA A 183 5.07 33.94 -0.68
C ALA A 183 5.60 35.35 -0.31
N ARG A 184 6.69 35.42 0.47
CA ARG A 184 7.34 36.67 0.88
C ARG A 184 8.36 37.19 -0.13
N GLN A 185 8.70 36.42 -1.16
CA GLN A 185 9.64 36.87 -2.20
C GLN A 185 8.97 37.92 -3.11
N PRO A 186 9.70 38.95 -3.56
CA PRO A 186 9.19 39.90 -4.53
C PRO A 186 8.73 39.20 -5.82
N ARG A 187 7.59 39.59 -6.37
CA ARG A 187 7.11 39.07 -7.67
C ARG A 187 8.16 39.37 -8.75
N GLY A 188 8.78 38.33 -9.31
CA GLY A 188 9.80 38.45 -10.37
C GLY A 188 11.08 37.66 -10.14
N VAL A 189 11.27 37.02 -8.99
CA VAL A 189 12.40 36.09 -8.78
C VAL A 189 12.21 34.87 -9.69
N ARG A 190 13.08 34.73 -10.70
CA ARG A 190 13.16 33.50 -11.50
C ARG A 190 13.76 32.41 -10.62
N PHE A 191 13.04 31.32 -10.43
CA PHE A 191 13.62 30.10 -9.89
C PHE A 191 14.66 29.59 -10.89
N HIS A 192 15.94 29.83 -10.62
CA HIS A 192 17.00 29.15 -11.34
C HIS A 192 16.93 27.68 -10.94
N HIS A 193 16.59 26.83 -11.91
CA HIS A 193 16.69 25.40 -11.73
C HIS A 193 18.18 25.11 -11.47
N ALA A 194 18.55 24.83 -10.22
CA ALA A 194 19.87 24.32 -9.92
C ALA A 194 19.99 23.00 -10.71
N PRO A 195 21.01 22.83 -11.57
CA PRO A 195 21.19 21.56 -12.26
C PRO A 195 21.31 20.48 -11.19
N HIS A 196 20.41 19.51 -11.23
CA HIS A 196 20.52 18.33 -10.40
C HIS A 196 21.89 17.70 -10.68
N ALA A 197 22.77 17.68 -9.67
CA ALA A 197 23.98 16.88 -9.76
C ALA A 197 23.53 15.43 -10.05
N PRO A 198 24.09 14.76 -11.07
CA PRO A 198 23.73 13.39 -11.37
C PRO A 198 23.97 12.56 -10.11
N VAL A 199 22.90 11.95 -9.60
CA VAL A 199 23.03 10.90 -8.59
C VAL A 199 23.78 9.78 -9.27
N ALA A 200 25.02 9.53 -8.84
CA ALA A 200 25.81 8.41 -9.32
C ALA A 200 25.00 7.13 -9.05
N VAL A 201 24.49 6.53 -10.12
CA VAL A 201 24.00 5.16 -10.08
C VAL A 201 25.25 4.31 -9.92
N ALA A 202 25.48 3.83 -8.69
CA ALA A 202 26.49 2.80 -8.48
C ALA A 202 26.00 1.54 -9.20
N ASP A 203 26.71 1.16 -10.26
CA ASP A 203 26.50 -0.11 -10.95
C ASP A 203 26.60 -1.26 -9.94
N ALA A 204 25.52 -2.03 -9.83
CA ALA A 204 25.48 -3.35 -9.21
C ALA A 204 24.41 -4.21 -9.89
#